data_AF-A0A2K3KVT4-F1
#
_entry.id   AF-A0A2K3KVT4-F1
#
_cell.length_a   1.000
_cell.length_b   1.000
_cell.length_c   1.000
_cell.angle_alpha   90.00
_cell.angle_beta   90.00
_cell.angle_gamma   90.00
#
_symmetry.space_group_name_H-M   'P 1'
#
loop_
_entity.id
_entity.type
_entity.pdbx_description
1 polymer ?
#
loop_
_entity_poly.entity_id
_entity_poly.type
_entity_poly.pdbx_seq_one_letter_code
_entity_poly.pdbx_strand_id
1 'polypeptide(L)'
;GKNLNNFQVYVALASSAVLCCADKRKEEKMAFIMEFAENLVLKLMEDPNERDRRFREHVYKTKDRCAKTKEMWSYPMRPYGFWTFERHNSQLAWDAQISQVAGRRDPYDDILQHYPAQPPK
;
A
#
# COMPACT_ATOMS: atom_id res chain seq x y z
N GLY A 1 31.38 31.94 -74.52
CA GLY A 1 30.92 31.88 -73.12
C GLY A 1 30.97 30.48 -72.54
N LYS A 2 32.08 30.06 -71.92
CA LYS A 2 32.19 28.74 -71.25
C LYS A 2 32.90 28.77 -69.88
N ASN A 3 33.23 29.93 -69.31
CA ASN A 3 34.00 30.03 -68.06
C ASN A 3 33.17 30.24 -66.78
N LEU A 4 31.85 30.44 -66.87
CA LEU A 4 31.00 30.67 -65.70
C LEU A 4 30.68 29.39 -64.92
N ASN A 5 30.76 28.21 -65.55
CA ASN A 5 30.34 26.95 -64.91
C ASN A 5 31.39 26.38 -63.95
N ASN A 6 32.70 26.57 -64.21
CA ASN A 6 33.75 26.04 -63.34
C ASN A 6 33.89 26.80 -62.01
N PHE A 7 33.70 28.12 -62.04
CA PHE A 7 33.74 28.93 -60.82
C PHE A 7 32.54 28.61 -59.91
N GLN A 8 31.35 28.45 -60.49
CA GLN A 8 30.14 28.08 -59.75
C GLN A 8 30.28 26.69 -59.08
N VAL A 9 30.90 25.72 -59.78
CA VAL A 9 31.16 24.38 -59.25
C VAL A 9 32.19 24.41 -58.12
N TYR A 10 33.27 25.19 -58.24
CA TYR A 10 34.28 25.33 -57.19
C TYR A 10 33.72 25.99 -55.92
N VAL A 11 32.90 27.03 -56.08
CA VAL A 11 32.23 27.72 -54.96
C VAL A 11 31.21 26.79 -54.29
N ALA A 12 30.49 25.97 -55.05
CA ALA A 12 29.56 24.98 -54.51
C ALA A 12 30.28 23.86 -53.72
N LEU A 13 31.40 23.34 -54.24
CA LEU A 13 32.23 22.34 -53.56
C LEU A 13 32.91 22.91 -52.30
N ALA A 14 33.37 24.16 -52.34
CA ALA A 14 33.93 24.83 -51.17
C ALA A 14 32.86 25.04 -50.09
N SER A 15 31.66 25.46 -50.46
CA SER A 15 30.53 25.61 -49.53
C SER A 15 30.11 24.28 -48.89
N SER A 16 30.06 23.17 -49.65
CA SER A 16 29.68 21.86 -49.10
C SER A 16 30.73 21.32 -48.12
N ALA A 17 32.03 21.55 -48.40
CA ALA A 17 33.11 21.17 -47.49
C ALA A 17 33.10 21.97 -46.17
N VAL A 18 32.78 23.27 -46.23
CA VAL A 18 32.66 24.12 -45.02
C VAL A 18 31.46 23.71 -44.17
N LEU A 19 30.31 23.37 -44.79
CA LEU A 19 29.15 22.80 -44.09
C LEU A 19 29.47 21.45 -43.44
N CYS A 20 30.17 20.55 -44.14
CA CYS A 20 30.57 19.25 -43.61
C CYS A 20 31.57 19.37 -42.43
N CYS A 21 32.51 20.32 -42.50
CA CYS A 21 33.42 20.61 -41.38
C CYS A 21 32.71 21.26 -40.17
N ALA A 22 31.64 22.03 -40.40
CA ALA A 22 30.82 22.60 -39.33
C ALA A 22 29.96 21.54 -38.63
N ASP A 23 29.46 20.53 -39.37
CA ASP A 23 28.73 19.39 -38.81
C ASP A 23 29.64 18.46 -38.00
N LYS A 24 30.85 18.15 -38.47
CA LYS A 24 31.82 17.36 -37.69
C LYS A 24 32.19 17.99 -36.35
N ARG A 25 32.30 19.33 -36.28
CA ARG A 25 32.51 20.05 -35.02
C ARG A 25 31.30 20.06 -34.09
N LYS A 26 30.09 19.82 -34.60
CA LYS A 26 28.90 19.65 -33.75
C LYS A 26 28.85 18.25 -33.15
N GLU A 27 29.24 17.22 -33.89
CA GLU A 27 29.32 15.84 -33.36
C GLU A 27 30.31 15.74 -32.19
N GLU A 28 31.49 16.35 -32.27
CA GLU A 28 32.47 16.37 -31.17
C GLU A 28 31.94 17.09 -29.92
N LYS A 29 31.16 18.17 -30.10
CA LYS A 29 30.51 18.88 -28.99
C LYS A 29 29.39 18.07 -28.36
N MET A 30 28.60 17.36 -29.17
CA MET A 30 27.53 16.49 -28.66
C MET A 30 28.12 15.30 -27.91
N ALA A 31 29.19 14.67 -28.40
CA ALA A 31 29.87 13.58 -27.71
C ALA A 31 30.40 14.02 -26.33
N PHE A 32 31.05 15.19 -26.26
CA PHE A 32 31.56 15.73 -25.00
C PHE A 32 30.45 16.06 -23.98
N ILE A 33 29.34 16.65 -24.44
CA ILE A 33 28.19 16.97 -23.57
C ILE A 33 27.54 15.69 -23.04
N MET A 34 27.46 14.65 -23.86
CA MET A 34 26.90 13.35 -23.47
C MET A 34 27.78 12.63 -22.45
N GLU A 35 29.10 12.58 -22.66
CA GLU A 35 30.04 12.00 -21.67
C GLU A 35 30.01 12.74 -20.34
N PHE A 36 29.90 14.07 -20.38
CA PHE A 36 29.77 14.88 -19.17
C PHE A 36 28.43 14.62 -18.46
N ALA A 37 27.33 14.54 -19.20
CA ALA A 37 26.00 14.26 -18.66
C ALA A 37 25.93 12.87 -18.03
N GLU A 38 26.53 11.85 -18.65
CA GLU A 38 26.59 10.48 -18.12
C GLU A 38 27.34 10.42 -16.78
N ASN A 39 28.51 11.06 -16.69
CA ASN A 39 29.29 11.12 -15.46
C ASN A 39 28.60 11.94 -14.35
N LEU A 40 27.81 12.95 -14.72
CA LEU A 40 26.99 13.71 -13.78
C LEU A 40 25.83 12.87 -13.26
N VAL A 41 25.14 12.12 -14.12
CA VAL A 41 24.04 11.22 -13.76
C VAL A 41 24.52 10.10 -12.84
N LEU A 42 25.69 9.51 -13.11
CA LEU A 42 26.29 8.47 -12.26
C LEU A 42 26.59 8.96 -10.84
N LYS A 43 26.97 10.23 -10.67
CA LYS A 43 27.18 10.85 -9.33
C LYS A 43 25.88 11.23 -8.62
N LEU A 44 24.80 11.43 -9.38
CA LEU A 44 23.47 11.74 -8.85
C LEU A 44 22.66 10.49 -8.51
N MET A 45 23.11 9.29 -8.91
CA MET A 45 22.47 8.04 -8.50
C MET A 45 22.68 7.82 -7.01
N GLU A 46 21.56 7.58 -6.31
CA GLU A 46 21.57 7.31 -4.88
C GLU A 46 22.34 6.02 -4.58
N ASP A 47 23.26 6.08 -3.61
CA ASP A 47 24.05 4.92 -3.20
C ASP A 47 23.14 3.75 -2.78
N PRO A 48 23.32 2.54 -3.36
CA PRO A 48 22.43 1.41 -3.10
C PRO A 48 22.38 1.02 -1.62
N ASN A 49 23.49 1.21 -0.91
CA ASN A 49 23.61 0.94 0.53
C ASN A 49 22.82 1.95 1.38
N GLU A 50 22.78 3.21 0.97
CA GLU A 50 22.08 4.27 1.69
C GLU A 50 20.55 4.10 1.57
N ARG A 51 20.09 3.70 0.37
CA ARG A 51 18.69 3.31 0.16
C ARG A 51 18.29 2.13 1.04
N ASP A 52 19.15 1.11 1.08
CA ASP A 52 18.94 -0.09 1.89
C ASP A 52 18.92 0.21 3.39
N ARG A 53 19.74 1.17 3.85
CA ARG A 53 19.73 1.67 5.23
C ARG A 53 18.42 2.38 5.55
N ARG A 54 17.99 3.32 4.69
CA ARG A 54 16.73 4.07 4.86
C ARG A 54 15.51 3.15 4.87
N PHE A 55 15.50 2.12 4.02
CA PHE A 55 14.42 1.13 4.01
C PHE A 55 14.39 0.32 5.32
N ARG A 56 15.55 -0.13 5.81
CA ARG A 56 15.64 -0.83 7.11
C ARG A 56 15.16 0.05 8.25
N GLU A 57 15.56 1.32 8.30
CA GLU A 57 15.08 2.27 9.30
C GLU A 57 13.56 2.46 9.24
N HIS A 58 12.98 2.53 8.03
CA HIS A 58 11.53 2.62 7.86
C HIS A 58 10.81 1.38 8.40
N VAL A 59 11.32 0.18 8.11
CA VAL A 59 10.77 -1.09 8.62
C VAL A 59 10.81 -1.13 10.15
N TYR A 60 11.93 -0.73 10.75
CA TYR A 60 12.04 -0.68 12.21
C TYR A 60 11.07 0.33 12.84
N LYS A 61 10.95 1.54 12.28
CA LYS A 61 9.95 2.53 12.73
C LYS A 61 8.52 2.00 12.66
N THR A 62 8.19 1.26 11.60
CA THR A 62 6.86 0.65 11.44
C THR A 62 6.63 -0.45 12.47
N LYS A 63 7.64 -1.29 12.73
CA LYS A 63 7.59 -2.31 13.77
C LYS A 63 7.35 -1.70 15.15
N ASP A 64 8.05 -0.62 15.49
CA ASP A 64 7.92 0.06 16.79
C ASP A 64 6.53 0.67 16.98
N ARG A 65 5.95 1.24 15.92
CA ARG A 65 4.55 1.75 15.96
C ARG A 65 3.55 0.64 16.28
N CYS A 66 3.77 -0.56 15.77
CA CYS A 66 2.88 -1.70 15.98
C CYS A 66 3.08 -2.41 17.33
N ALA A 67 4.15 -2.12 18.08
CA ALA A 67 4.43 -2.79 19.35
C ALA A 67 3.30 -2.59 20.38
N LYS A 68 2.85 -1.34 20.57
CA LYS A 68 1.74 -1.01 21.49
C LYS A 68 0.43 -1.68 21.10
N THR A 69 0.14 -1.75 19.80
CA THR A 69 -1.05 -2.44 19.29
C THR A 69 -0.95 -3.94 19.53
N LYS A 70 0.23 -4.53 19.31
CA LYS A 70 0.48 -5.95 19.56
C LYS A 70 0.33 -6.32 21.04
N GLU A 71 0.80 -5.47 21.94
CA GLU A 71 0.58 -5.62 23.39
C GLU A 71 -0.91 -5.62 23.72
N MET A 72 -1.67 -4.67 23.16
CA MET A 72 -3.12 -4.62 23.35
C MET A 72 -3.83 -5.88 22.82
N TRP A 73 -3.37 -6.41 21.67
CA TRP A 73 -3.91 -7.62 21.04
C TRP A 73 -3.50 -8.90 21.77
N SER A 74 -2.50 -8.85 22.63
CA SER A 74 -2.12 -10.00 23.47
C SER A 74 -3.14 -10.27 24.59
N TYR A 75 -3.95 -9.27 24.94
CA TYR A 75 -5.03 -9.46 25.90
C TYR A 75 -6.21 -10.22 25.26
N PRO A 76 -6.79 -11.20 25.95
CA PRO A 76 -8.01 -11.87 25.49
C PRO A 76 -9.14 -10.85 25.25
N MET A 77 -9.90 -11.03 24.16
CA MET A 77 -11.09 -10.21 23.84
C MET A 77 -12.08 -10.11 25.00
N ARG A 78 -12.12 -11.13 25.87
CA ARG A 78 -12.84 -11.11 27.14
C ARG A 78 -11.88 -11.44 28.28
N PRO A 79 -11.63 -10.52 29.21
CA PRO A 79 -10.73 -10.76 30.33
C PRO A 79 -11.28 -11.87 31.24
N TYR A 80 -10.38 -12.54 31.95
CA TYR A 80 -10.75 -13.57 32.92
C TYR A 80 -11.77 -13.03 33.92
N GLY A 81 -12.81 -13.82 34.17
CA GLY A 81 -13.91 -13.47 35.05
C GLY A 81 -15.11 -12.79 34.37
N PHE A 82 -15.05 -12.54 33.05
CA PHE A 82 -16.23 -12.09 32.29
C PHE A 82 -17.46 -12.99 32.50
N TRP A 83 -17.27 -14.32 32.54
CA TRP A 83 -18.32 -15.31 32.80
C TRP A 83 -18.59 -15.57 34.29
N THR A 84 -17.75 -15.06 35.19
CA THR A 84 -17.87 -15.29 36.64
C THR A 84 -18.42 -14.08 37.40
N PHE A 85 -18.53 -12.91 36.78
CA PHE A 85 -19.12 -11.73 37.41
C PHE A 85 -20.65 -11.71 37.26
N GLU A 86 -21.33 -11.64 38.40
CA GLU A 86 -22.79 -11.65 38.55
C GLU A 86 -23.51 -10.61 37.67
N ARG A 87 -22.91 -9.45 37.37
CA ARG A 87 -23.51 -8.41 36.51
C ARG A 87 -23.81 -8.90 35.08
N HIS A 88 -22.99 -9.80 34.54
CA HIS A 88 -23.23 -10.36 33.20
C HIS A 88 -24.11 -11.62 33.26
N ASN A 89 -24.15 -12.31 34.41
CA ASN A 89 -25.05 -13.44 34.65
C ASN A 89 -26.45 -13.04 35.13
N SER A 90 -26.64 -11.81 35.64
CA SER A 90 -27.95 -11.34 36.11
C SER A 90 -28.98 -11.25 34.98
N GLN A 91 -28.54 -11.14 33.72
CA GLN A 91 -29.40 -11.21 32.55
C GLN A 91 -29.82 -12.65 32.20
N LEU A 92 -29.07 -13.68 32.61
CA LEU A 92 -29.46 -15.08 32.41
C LEU A 92 -30.78 -15.41 33.13
N ALA A 93 -31.05 -14.76 34.26
CA ALA A 93 -32.32 -14.87 34.96
C ALA A 93 -33.50 -14.29 34.14
N TRP A 94 -33.27 -13.23 33.37
CA TRP A 94 -34.26 -12.66 32.46
C TRP A 94 -34.37 -13.48 31.16
N ASP A 95 -33.28 -14.13 30.75
CA ASP A 95 -33.23 -15.05 29.61
C ASP A 95 -34.18 -16.24 29.80
N ALA A 96 -34.28 -16.77 31.03
CA ALA A 96 -35.25 -17.80 31.40
C ALA A 96 -36.72 -17.34 31.26
N GLN A 97 -36.98 -16.03 31.29
CA GLN A 97 -38.31 -15.42 31.11
C GLN A 97 -38.58 -15.00 29.66
N ILE A 98 -37.63 -15.17 28.72
CA ILE A 98 -37.83 -14.81 27.29
C ILE A 98 -38.97 -15.60 26.67
N SER A 99 -39.17 -16.85 27.09
CA SER A 99 -40.31 -17.67 26.64
C SER A 99 -41.66 -17.10 27.10
N GLN A 100 -41.69 -16.28 28.15
CA GLN A 100 -42.90 -15.67 28.69
C GLN A 100 -43.18 -14.26 28.13
N VAL A 101 -42.30 -13.73 27.28
CA VAL A 101 -42.45 -12.41 26.64
C VAL A 101 -43.62 -12.43 25.65
N ALA A 102 -44.42 -11.37 25.65
CA ALA A 102 -45.54 -11.19 24.73
C ALA A 102 -45.09 -11.38 23.27
N GLY A 103 -45.72 -12.34 22.56
CA GLY A 103 -45.40 -12.70 21.18
C GLY A 103 -44.40 -13.85 21.00
N ARG A 104 -43.74 -14.32 22.08
CA ARG A 104 -42.93 -15.56 22.08
C ARG A 104 -43.55 -16.69 22.90
N ARG A 105 -44.46 -16.35 23.82
CA ARG A 105 -45.24 -17.28 24.62
C ARG A 105 -46.20 -18.09 23.73
N ASP A 106 -46.17 -19.41 23.86
CA ASP A 106 -47.18 -20.27 23.23
C ASP A 106 -48.53 -20.03 23.92
N PRO A 107 -49.61 -19.70 23.18
CA PRO A 107 -50.95 -19.53 23.74
C PRO A 107 -51.44 -20.73 24.59
N TYR A 108 -50.90 -21.93 24.37
CA TYR A 108 -51.35 -23.14 25.05
C TYR A 108 -50.54 -23.49 26.31
N ASP A 109 -49.41 -22.83 26.58
CA ASP A 109 -48.56 -23.11 27.75
C ASP A 109 -49.31 -22.88 29.08
N ASP A 110 -50.18 -21.87 29.12
CA ASP A 110 -50.95 -21.52 30.33
C ASP A 110 -52.06 -22.54 30.62
N ILE A 111 -52.62 -23.15 29.57
CA ILE A 111 -53.68 -24.15 29.67
C ILE A 111 -53.08 -25.48 30.13
N LEU A 112 -51.88 -25.82 29.64
CA LEU A 112 -51.14 -27.01 30.03
C LEU A 112 -50.71 -27.00 31.51
N GLN A 113 -50.45 -25.83 32.10
CA GLN A 113 -50.20 -25.72 33.55
C GLN A 113 -51.43 -26.10 34.40
N HIS A 114 -52.63 -25.82 33.90
CA HIS A 114 -53.89 -26.13 34.60
C HIS A 114 -54.34 -27.60 34.42
N TYR A 115 -53.83 -28.28 33.40
CA TYR A 115 -54.07 -29.69 33.14
C TYR A 115 -52.74 -30.44 33.11
N PRO A 116 -52.16 -30.78 34.28
CA PRO A 116 -50.99 -31.64 34.29
C PRO A 116 -51.36 -32.94 33.58
N ALA A 117 -50.67 -33.21 32.46
CA ALA A 117 -50.82 -34.46 31.74
C ALA A 117 -50.64 -35.60 32.74
N GLN A 118 -51.68 -36.40 32.93
CA GLN A 118 -51.59 -37.54 33.83
C GLN A 118 -50.43 -38.42 33.35
N PRO A 119 -49.56 -38.91 34.26
CA PRO A 119 -48.46 -39.75 33.86
C PRO A 119 -49.01 -40.97 33.11
N PRO A 120 -48.36 -41.40 32.01
CA PRO A 120 -48.81 -42.56 31.26
C PRO A 120 -48.82 -43.80 32.17
N LYS A 121 -49.90 -44.58 32.05
CA LYS A 121 -50.08 -45.84 32.78
C LYS A 121 -49.07 -46.90 32.36
#